data_AF-A0A523YM96-F1
#
_entry.id   AF-A0A523YM96-F1
#
_cell.length_a   1.000
_cell.length_b   1.000
_cell.length_c   1.000
_cell.angle_alpha   90.00
_cell.angle_beta   90.00
_cell.angle_gamma   90.00
#
_symmetry.space_group_name_H-M   'P 1'
#
loop_
_entity.id
_entity.type
_entity.pdbx_description
1 polymer ?
#
loop_
_entity_poly.entity_id
_entity_poly.type
_entity_poly.pdbx_seq_one_letter_code
_entity_poly.pdbx_strand_id
1 'polypeptide(L)' 'MEFCPVDVFEIKEGRSVPSNPQNCSGCSTCLAVCNMKAIIITEI' A
#
# COMPACT_ATOMS: atom_id res chain seq x y z
N MET A 1 -7.45 1.51 0.67
CA MET A 1 -7.21 0.36 -0.25
C MET A 1 -7.80 -0.87 0.40
N GLU A 2 -8.82 -1.52 -0.20
CA GLU A 2 -9.60 -2.56 0.49
C GLU A 2 -8.79 -3.79 0.94
N PHE A 3 -7.61 -4.02 0.34
CA PHE A 3 -6.73 -5.15 0.64
C PHE A 3 -5.66 -4.87 1.72
N CYS A 4 -5.55 -3.63 2.20
CA CYS A 4 -4.56 -3.28 3.21
C CYS A 4 -5.23 -3.35 4.60
N PRO A 5 -4.84 -4.29 5.48
CA PRO A 5 -5.51 -4.47 6.78
C PRO A 5 -5.22 -3.36 7.79
N VAL A 6 -4.30 -2.45 7.48
CA VAL A 6 -3.75 -1.42 8.38
C VAL A 6 -3.75 -0.03 7.74
N ASP A 7 -4.54 0.14 6.67
CA ASP A 7 -4.84 1.43 6.02
C ASP A 7 -3.62 2.31 5.71
N VAL A 8 -2.58 1.72 5.12
CA VAL A 8 -1.37 2.44 4.66
C VAL A 8 -1.69 3.48 3.58
N PHE A 9 -2.66 3.18 2.71
CA PHE A 9 -2.92 3.93 1.49
C PHE A 9 -4.23 4.73 1.52
N GLU A 10 -4.15 5.98 1.08
CA GLU A 10 -5.29 6.85 0.79
C GLU A 10 -5.43 7.09 -0.72
N ILE A 11 -6.63 7.45 -1.17
CA ILE A 11 -6.84 7.88 -2.55
C ILE A 11 -6.75 9.40 -2.62
N LYS A 12 -5.76 9.91 -3.36
CA LYS A 12 -5.60 11.35 -3.66
C LYS A 12 -5.55 11.51 -5.17
N GLU A 13 -6.41 12.36 -5.72
CA GLU A 13 -6.50 12.63 -7.16
C GLU A 13 -6.66 11.34 -8.00
N GLY A 14 -7.45 10.39 -7.48
CA GLY A 14 -7.68 9.10 -8.13
C GLY A 14 -6.49 8.12 -8.08
N ARG A 15 -5.41 8.45 -7.37
CA ARG A 15 -4.24 7.59 -7.19
C ARG A 15 -4.12 7.12 -5.74
N SER A 16 -3.68 5.87 -5.57
CA SER A 16 -3.35 5.30 -4.26
C SER A 16 -1.99 5.82 -3.81
N VAL A 17 -1.95 6.54 -2.68
CA VAL A 17 -0.75 7.18 -2.14
C VAL A 17 -0.48 6.62 -0.73
N PRO A 18 0.76 6.23 -0.38
CA PRO A 18 1.09 5.76 0.96
C PRO A 18 1.09 6.93 1.95
N SER A 19 -0.05 7.18 2.62
CA SER A 19 -0.18 8.23 3.64
C SER A 19 0.28 7.79 5.04
N ASN A 20 0.20 6.48 5.34
CA ASN A 20 0.60 5.90 6.63
C ASN A 20 1.60 4.72 6.47
N PRO A 21 2.74 4.91 5.78
CA PRO A 21 3.68 3.82 5.50
C PRO A 21 4.23 3.14 6.77
N GLN A 22 4.36 3.87 7.88
CA GLN A 22 4.82 3.33 9.17
C GLN A 22 3.88 2.29 9.78
N ASN A 23 2.61 2.23 9.34
CA ASN A 23 1.66 1.22 9.80
C ASN A 23 1.81 -0.10 9.04
N CYS A 24 2.67 -0.17 8.02
CA CYS A 24 2.86 -1.36 7.20
C CYS A 24 3.27 -2.56 8.06
N SER A 25 2.51 -3.65 7.97
CA SER A 25 2.79 -4.92 8.67
C SER A 25 3.62 -5.91 7.87
N GLY A 26 4.05 -5.55 6.65
CA GLY A 26 4.81 -6.44 5.76
C GLY A 26 3.98 -7.56 5.12
N CYS A 27 2.65 -7.54 5.21
CA CYS A 27 1.78 -8.61 4.68
C CYS A 27 1.86 -8.87 3.17
N SER A 28 2.48 -7.95 2.40
CA SER A 28 2.73 -8.09 0.96
C SER A 28 1.49 -8.20 0.05
N THR A 29 0.27 -8.07 0.58
CA THR A 29 -0.97 -8.12 -0.22
C THR A 29 -1.01 -7.04 -1.30
N CYS A 30 -0.54 -5.82 -1.00
CA CYS A 30 -0.51 -4.72 -1.96
C CYS A 30 0.38 -5.00 -3.18
N LEU A 31 1.47 -5.76 -3.00
CA LEU A 31 2.36 -6.18 -4.10
C LEU A 31 1.67 -7.21 -4.99
N ALA A 32 0.93 -8.15 -4.40
CA ALA A 32 0.25 -9.21 -5.14
C ALA A 32 -0.91 -8.68 -6.01
N VAL A 33 -1.66 -7.68 -5.53
CA VAL A 33 -2.83 -7.14 -6.24
C VAL A 33 -2.50 -6.01 -7.22
N CYS A 34 -1.32 -5.40 -7.13
CA CYS A 34 -0.96 -4.26 -7.98
C CYS A 34 -0.41 -4.73 -9.34
N ASN A 35 -1.28 -4.81 -10.36
CA ASN A 35 -0.89 -5.17 -11.73
C ASN A 35 0.22 -4.27 -12.33
N MET A 36 0.26 -3.00 -11.93
CA MET A 36 1.25 -2.03 -12.41
C MET A 36 2.62 -2.18 -11.72
N LYS A 37 2.73 -3.02 -10.68
CA LYS A 37 3.94 -3.17 -9.85
C LYS A 37 4.48 -1.82 -9.34
N ALA A 38 3.58 -0.91 -9.00
CA ALA A 38 3.92 0.47 -8.61
C ALA A 38 4.32 0.62 -7.13
N ILE A 39 4.32 -0.47 -6.37
CA ILE A 39 4.51 -0.47 -4.92
C ILE A 39 5.83 -1.17 -4.60
N ILE A 40 6.64 -0.54 -3.75
CA ILE A 40 7.87 -1.09 -3.20
C ILE A 40 7.76 -0.99 -1.67
N ILE A 41 8.02 -2.09 -0.97
CA ILE A 41 8.12 -2.12 0.49
C ILE A 41 9.62 -2.07 0.82
N THR A 42 10.06 -1.01 1.48
CA THR A 42 11.40 -0.89 2.05
C THR A 42 11.40 -1.43 3.49
N GLU A 43 12.58 -1.60 4.11
CA GLU A 43 12.69 -2.10 5.50
C GLU A 43 11.71 -1.37 6.45
N ILE A 44 11.06 -2.18 7.28
CA ILE A 44 9.96 -1.81 8.20
C ILE A 44 10.55 -1.46 9.57
#